data_AF-A0A834JJL5-F1
#
_entry.id   AF-A0A834JJL5-F1
#
_cell.length_a   1.000
_cell.length_b   1.000
_cell.length_c   1.000
_cell.angle_alpha   90.00
_cell.angle_beta   90.00
_cell.angle_gamma   90.00
#
_symmetry.space_group_name_H-M   'P 1'
#
loop_
_entity.id
_entity.type
_entity.pdbx_description
1 polymer ?
#
loop_
_entity_poly.entity_id
_entity_poly.type
_entity_poly.pdbx_seq_one_letter_code
_entity_poly.pdbx_strand_id
1 'polypeptide(L)'
;MSIRQPRLRGPIFTDPTNDIYKRETQEDAYFLEILDSLKGSPEGMIAKRSRNVLKAFLLPRTDNRRGIFFQRDKPLASEVLTNYLLQTREPPWTSYFVKYADVVNDQRGMSHFNWSVANSNYHVLRTGCFPYIKYHCTRRPRQDLSTDDKFFKAIKILNLGIPTLMYGLAATFLIRHREIVKTPRGDITIYFLLPEDKGSLY
;
A
#
# COMPACT_ATOMS: atom_id res chain seq x y z
N MET A 1 -50.66 34.05 -19.99
CA MET A 1 -49.66 33.04 -20.38
C MET A 1 -48.29 33.51 -19.92
N SER A 2 -47.72 32.89 -18.87
CA SER A 2 -46.36 33.19 -18.39
C SER A 2 -45.57 31.89 -18.40
N ILE A 3 -44.59 31.82 -19.29
CA ILE A 3 -43.73 30.64 -19.51
C ILE A 3 -42.66 30.67 -18.42
N ARG A 4 -42.73 29.73 -17.46
CA ARG A 4 -41.66 29.50 -16.48
C ARG A 4 -40.51 28.76 -17.17
N GLN A 5 -39.31 29.36 -17.16
CA GLN A 5 -38.08 28.67 -17.53
C GLN A 5 -37.73 27.57 -16.49
N PRO A 6 -37.18 26.42 -16.91
CA PRO A 6 -36.71 25.40 -15.99
C PRO A 6 -35.39 25.83 -15.32
N ARG A 7 -35.33 25.73 -13.98
CA ARG A 7 -34.08 25.84 -13.22
C ARG A 7 -33.16 24.69 -13.60
N LEU A 8 -32.01 25.01 -14.18
CA LEU A 8 -30.89 24.09 -14.29
C LEU A 8 -30.47 23.67 -12.87
N ARG A 9 -30.63 22.38 -12.54
CA ARG A 9 -30.00 21.80 -11.35
C ARG A 9 -28.49 21.82 -11.62
N GLY A 10 -27.75 22.58 -10.82
CA GLY A 10 -26.29 22.49 -10.79
C GLY A 10 -25.83 21.07 -10.44
N PRO A 11 -24.60 20.69 -10.79
CA PRO A 11 -24.07 19.37 -10.48
C PRO A 11 -24.12 19.12 -8.97
N ILE A 12 -24.59 17.93 -8.60
CA ILE A 12 -24.59 17.43 -7.23
C ILE A 12 -23.11 17.29 -6.84
N PHE A 13 -22.62 18.22 -6.01
CA PHE A 13 -21.28 18.15 -5.44
C PHE A 13 -21.29 17.01 -4.41
N THR A 14 -20.82 15.83 -4.80
CA THR A 14 -20.55 14.75 -3.85
C THR A 14 -19.35 15.18 -2.99
N ASP A 15 -19.51 15.10 -1.68
CA ASP A 15 -18.43 15.39 -0.73
C ASP A 15 -17.23 14.45 -1.02
N PRO A 16 -16.07 14.97 -1.48
CA PRO A 16 -14.92 14.15 -1.88
C PRO A 16 -14.30 13.36 -0.72
N THR A 17 -14.63 13.75 0.52
CA THR A 17 -14.25 12.99 1.71
C THR A 17 -14.91 11.61 1.70
N ASN A 18 -16.18 11.50 1.28
CA ASN A 18 -16.92 10.24 1.26
C ASN A 18 -16.42 9.23 0.23
N ASP A 19 -15.92 9.65 -0.94
CA ASP A 19 -15.47 8.71 -1.97
C ASP A 19 -14.07 8.16 -1.72
N ILE A 20 -13.23 8.88 -0.97
CA ILE A 20 -11.95 8.36 -0.49
C ILE A 20 -12.17 7.48 0.74
N TYR A 21 -13.05 7.87 1.67
CA TYR A 21 -13.49 6.97 2.74
C TYR A 21 -14.07 5.69 2.17
N LYS A 22 -14.85 5.73 1.08
CA LYS A 22 -15.32 4.53 0.37
C LYS A 22 -14.19 3.69 -0.22
N ARG A 23 -13.11 4.27 -0.75
CA ARG A 23 -11.98 3.50 -1.32
C ARG A 23 -11.06 2.91 -0.26
N GLU A 24 -10.82 3.64 0.82
CA GLU A 24 -10.11 3.17 2.02
C GLU A 24 -10.93 2.06 2.72
N THR A 25 -12.25 2.28 2.91
CA THR A 25 -13.17 1.23 3.36
C THR A 25 -13.37 0.11 2.35
N GLN A 26 -13.14 0.31 1.05
CA GLN A 26 -13.20 -0.76 0.06
C GLN A 26 -11.94 -1.61 0.07
N GLU A 27 -10.74 -1.04 0.27
CA GLU A 27 -9.52 -1.83 0.51
C GLU A 27 -9.55 -2.54 1.88
N ASP A 28 -10.09 -1.88 2.91
CA ASP A 28 -10.34 -2.50 4.21
C ASP A 28 -11.46 -3.55 4.13
N ALA A 29 -12.49 -3.34 3.31
CA ALA A 29 -13.52 -4.34 3.03
C ALA A 29 -12.93 -5.51 2.25
N TYR A 30 -12.05 -5.31 1.27
CA TYR A 30 -11.32 -6.39 0.61
C TYR A 30 -10.41 -7.13 1.59
N PHE A 31 -9.75 -6.43 2.51
CA PHE A 31 -8.97 -7.04 3.57
C PHE A 31 -9.85 -7.85 4.52
N LEU A 32 -10.98 -7.30 4.97
CA LEU A 32 -11.95 -7.97 5.83
C LEU A 32 -12.67 -9.13 5.11
N GLU A 33 -12.98 -9.02 3.83
CA GLU A 33 -13.53 -10.08 2.97
C GLU A 33 -12.50 -11.19 2.73
N ILE A 34 -11.22 -10.86 2.54
CA ILE A 34 -10.14 -11.86 2.50
C ILE A 34 -10.07 -12.58 3.85
N LEU A 35 -10.20 -11.86 4.97
CA LEU A 35 -10.21 -12.47 6.30
C LEU A 35 -11.47 -13.29 6.57
N ASP A 36 -12.62 -12.88 6.06
CA ASP A 36 -13.89 -13.58 6.19
C ASP A 36 -13.92 -14.83 5.30
N SER A 37 -13.40 -14.73 4.08
CA SER A 37 -13.17 -15.85 3.16
C SER A 37 -12.15 -16.87 3.72
N LEU A 38 -11.23 -16.46 4.60
CA LEU A 38 -10.30 -17.36 5.29
C LEU A 38 -10.87 -17.96 6.59
N LYS A 39 -11.94 -17.38 7.14
CA LYS A 39 -12.73 -17.98 8.24
C LYS A 39 -13.67 -19.08 7.73
N GLY A 40 -14.00 -19.07 6.44
CA GLY A 40 -14.78 -20.10 5.76
C GLY A 40 -13.95 -21.32 5.36
N SER A 41 -13.93 -22.34 6.23
CA SER A 41 -13.61 -23.76 5.95
C SER A 41 -12.13 -24.16 5.68
N PRO A 42 -11.54 -25.04 6.53
CA PRO A 42 -10.21 -25.64 6.29
C PRO A 42 -10.12 -26.68 5.15
N GLU A 43 -11.23 -27.05 4.51
CA GLU A 43 -11.30 -28.29 3.70
C GLU A 43 -11.21 -28.08 2.17
N GLY A 44 -10.97 -26.86 1.66
CA GLY A 44 -11.11 -26.56 0.23
C GLY A 44 -9.84 -26.31 -0.58
N MET A 45 -8.67 -26.08 0.03
CA MET A 45 -7.49 -25.52 -0.67
C MET A 45 -6.25 -26.41 -0.70
N ILE A 46 -6.43 -27.72 -0.57
CA ILE A 46 -5.38 -28.71 -0.83
C ILE A 46 -5.85 -29.66 -1.94
N ALA A 47 -5.89 -29.17 -3.17
CA ALA A 47 -5.82 -30.06 -4.32
C ALA A 47 -5.25 -29.35 -5.54
N LYS A 48 -4.11 -29.88 -6.00
CA LYS A 48 -3.65 -29.83 -7.40
C LYS A 48 -2.81 -28.63 -7.88
N ARG A 49 -1.72 -28.31 -7.17
CA ARG A 49 -0.37 -28.14 -7.80
C ARG A 49 0.77 -28.12 -6.77
N SER A 50 0.73 -29.07 -5.85
CA SER A 50 1.81 -29.32 -4.89
C SER A 50 3.03 -29.90 -5.61
N ARG A 51 4.05 -29.03 -5.82
CA ARG A 51 5.49 -29.31 -6.01
C ARG A 51 6.26 -28.10 -6.56
N ASN A 52 5.58 -27.11 -7.18
CA ASN A 52 6.26 -25.95 -7.80
C ASN A 52 6.27 -24.68 -6.92
N VAL A 53 5.30 -24.49 -6.03
CA VAL A 53 5.23 -23.30 -5.15
C VAL A 53 6.33 -23.31 -4.10
N LEU A 54 6.63 -24.49 -3.52
CA LEU A 54 7.73 -24.64 -2.57
C LEU A 54 9.09 -24.33 -3.22
N LYS A 55 9.27 -24.66 -4.51
CA LYS A 55 10.48 -24.28 -5.27
C LYS A 55 10.60 -22.78 -5.50
N ALA A 56 9.50 -22.04 -5.62
CA ALA A 56 9.53 -20.58 -5.77
C ALA A 56 9.94 -19.85 -4.48
N PHE A 57 9.71 -20.47 -3.31
CA PHE A 57 10.14 -19.96 -2.00
C PHE A 57 11.50 -20.47 -1.53
N LEU A 58 11.92 -21.67 -1.97
CA LEU A 58 13.15 -22.33 -1.50
C LEU A 58 14.33 -22.27 -2.47
N LEU A 59 14.12 -21.95 -3.75
CA LEU A 59 15.25 -21.75 -4.66
C LEU A 59 15.68 -20.27 -4.62
N PRO A 60 16.97 -19.98 -4.39
CA PRO A 60 17.47 -18.64 -4.64
C PRO A 60 17.21 -18.36 -6.13
N ARG A 61 16.40 -17.33 -6.44
CA ARG A 61 16.38 -16.78 -7.79
C ARG A 61 17.81 -16.34 -8.07
N THR A 62 18.52 -17.09 -8.91
CA THR A 62 19.78 -16.66 -9.48
C THR A 62 19.48 -15.52 -10.44
N ASP A 63 19.28 -14.32 -9.88
CA ASP A 63 19.41 -13.10 -10.64
C ASP A 63 20.88 -12.94 -11.00
N ASN A 64 21.20 -13.27 -12.24
CA ASN A 64 22.53 -13.20 -12.81
C ASN A 64 22.84 -11.76 -13.21
N ARG A 65 22.89 -10.87 -12.22
CA ARG A 65 23.54 -9.54 -12.29
C ARG A 65 24.41 -9.34 -11.05
N ARG A 66 25.47 -10.14 -10.95
CA ARG A 66 26.58 -9.85 -10.03
C ARG A 66 27.42 -8.69 -10.59
N GLY A 67 26.97 -7.47 -10.36
CA GLY A 67 27.91 -6.42 -10.00
C GLY A 67 28.19 -6.56 -8.51
N ILE A 68 29.46 -6.63 -8.13
CA ILE A 68 29.90 -6.54 -6.73
C ILE A 68 29.59 -5.11 -6.26
N PHE A 69 28.34 -4.83 -5.93
CA PHE A 69 27.97 -3.66 -5.16
C PHE A 69 27.93 -4.14 -3.71
N PHE A 70 28.84 -3.59 -2.93
CA PHE A 70 28.90 -3.72 -1.49
C PHE A 70 27.49 -3.71 -0.88
N GLN A 71 27.28 -4.47 0.20
CA GLN A 71 26.20 -4.22 1.16
C GLN A 71 26.40 -2.84 1.83
N ARG A 72 26.40 -1.76 1.05
CA ARG A 72 26.52 -0.39 1.51
C ARG A 72 25.14 0.24 1.36
N ASP A 73 24.48 0.28 2.51
CA ASP A 73 23.34 1.11 2.88
C ASP A 73 22.11 0.98 2.00
N LYS A 74 21.28 -0.03 2.26
CA LYS A 74 19.89 -0.04 1.78
C LYS A 74 19.23 1.32 2.15
N PRO A 75 18.44 1.93 1.25
CA PRO A 75 17.73 3.15 1.59
C PRO A 75 16.73 2.90 2.72
N LEU A 76 16.42 3.97 3.44
CA LEU A 76 15.38 3.94 4.45
C LEU A 76 14.02 3.78 3.77
N ALA A 77 13.08 3.13 4.44
CA ALA A 77 11.72 3.03 3.93
C ALA A 77 11.06 4.42 3.80
N SER A 78 11.38 5.34 4.72
CA SER A 78 11.03 6.76 4.63
C SER A 78 11.61 7.49 3.41
N GLU A 79 12.85 7.16 3.04
CA GLU A 79 13.55 7.73 1.88
C GLU A 79 12.86 7.27 0.59
N VAL A 80 12.52 5.99 0.49
CA VAL A 80 11.75 5.44 -0.65
C VAL A 80 10.38 6.12 -0.74
N LEU A 81 9.65 6.26 0.38
CA LEU A 81 8.36 6.94 0.41
C LEU A 81 8.46 8.39 -0.07
N THR A 82 9.41 9.14 0.46
CA THR A 82 9.60 10.55 0.10
C THR A 82 9.96 10.71 -1.36
N ASN A 83 10.92 9.93 -1.84
CA ASN A 83 11.39 10.05 -3.23
C ASN A 83 10.32 9.62 -4.23
N TYR A 84 9.54 8.59 -3.91
CA TYR A 84 8.44 8.18 -4.77
C TYR A 84 7.38 9.28 -4.91
N LEU A 85 6.96 9.90 -3.79
CA LEU A 85 5.99 10.99 -3.79
C LEU A 85 6.51 12.21 -4.57
N LEU A 86 7.80 12.55 -4.44
CA LEU A 86 8.43 13.64 -5.19
C LEU A 86 8.50 13.33 -6.69
N GLN A 87 8.95 12.12 -7.06
CA GLN A 87 9.04 11.68 -8.46
C GLN A 87 7.70 11.67 -9.18
N THR A 88 6.62 11.41 -8.45
CA THR A 88 5.24 11.38 -8.96
C THR A 88 4.55 12.75 -8.88
N ARG A 89 5.29 13.82 -8.53
CA ARG A 89 4.79 15.19 -8.41
C ARG A 89 3.64 15.34 -7.41
N GLU A 90 3.79 14.68 -6.25
CA GLU A 90 2.84 14.77 -5.14
C GLU A 90 1.40 14.37 -5.56
N PRO A 91 1.17 13.09 -5.92
CA PRO A 91 -0.13 12.61 -6.39
C PRO A 91 -1.19 12.75 -5.29
N PRO A 92 -2.48 12.89 -5.63
CA PRO A 92 -3.54 13.00 -4.64
C PRO A 92 -3.61 11.76 -3.72
N TRP A 93 -3.30 10.57 -4.24
CA TRP A 93 -3.14 9.34 -3.47
C TRP A 93 -2.18 8.36 -4.16
N THR A 94 -1.75 7.34 -3.44
CA THR A 94 -1.02 6.17 -3.97
C THR A 94 -1.04 4.99 -2.99
N SER A 95 -0.98 3.76 -3.49
CA SER A 95 -0.99 2.50 -2.75
C SER A 95 0.01 1.52 -3.34
N TYR A 96 1.15 1.33 -2.67
CA TYR A 96 2.24 0.49 -3.17
C TYR A 96 2.86 -0.40 -2.10
N PHE A 97 3.65 -1.36 -2.55
CA PHE A 97 4.41 -2.29 -1.72
C PHE A 97 5.90 -2.10 -1.94
N VAL A 98 6.69 -2.24 -0.87
CA VAL A 98 8.15 -2.31 -0.92
C VAL A 98 8.60 -3.57 -0.19
N LYS A 99 9.62 -4.27 -0.70
CA LYS A 99 10.11 -5.48 -0.04
C LYS A 99 10.93 -5.14 1.18
N TYR A 100 10.76 -5.88 2.27
CA TYR A 100 11.65 -5.79 3.43
C TYR A 100 13.12 -6.05 3.08
N ALA A 101 13.38 -6.90 2.08
CA ALA A 101 14.73 -7.23 1.65
C ALA A 101 15.47 -6.03 1.05
N ASP A 102 14.76 -5.03 0.53
CA ASP A 102 15.32 -3.96 -0.29
C ASP A 102 15.52 -2.65 0.49
N VAL A 103 14.98 -2.54 1.71
CA VAL A 103 15.01 -1.30 2.52
C VAL A 103 15.37 -1.55 3.99
N VAL A 104 15.88 -0.52 4.67
CA VAL A 104 15.90 -0.47 6.14
C VAL A 104 14.57 0.08 6.63
N ASN A 105 13.86 -0.69 7.46
CA ASN A 105 12.57 -0.27 7.99
C ASN A 105 12.72 0.63 9.23
N ASP A 106 12.93 1.92 8.99
CA ASP A 106 13.03 2.99 9.99
C ASP A 106 11.67 3.49 10.51
N GLN A 107 10.58 3.18 9.81
CA GLN A 107 9.20 3.50 10.20
C GLN A 107 8.53 2.33 10.96
N ARG A 108 9.33 1.49 11.62
CA ARG A 108 8.82 0.33 12.36
C ARG A 108 7.94 0.79 13.52
N GLY A 109 6.78 0.15 13.66
CA GLY A 109 5.85 0.52 14.71
C GLY A 109 5.08 1.82 14.41
N MET A 110 5.06 2.29 13.17
CA MET A 110 4.11 3.32 12.71
C MET A 110 3.05 2.64 11.84
N SER A 111 1.78 2.86 12.15
CA SER A 111 0.63 2.32 11.42
C SER A 111 -0.14 3.42 10.70
N HIS A 112 -0.38 4.55 11.34
CA HIS A 112 -1.07 5.69 10.72
C HIS A 112 -0.38 6.99 11.14
N PHE A 113 0.14 7.76 10.19
CA PHE A 113 0.93 8.94 10.53
C PHE A 113 0.92 10.00 9.43
N ASN A 114 1.28 11.22 9.82
CA ASN A 114 1.49 12.30 8.86
C ASN A 114 2.89 12.21 8.25
N TRP A 115 2.97 12.36 6.94
CA TRP A 115 4.24 12.42 6.21
C TRP A 115 4.27 13.69 5.36
N SER A 116 5.13 14.64 5.73
CA SER A 116 5.26 15.91 5.03
C SER A 116 6.34 15.80 3.95
N VAL A 117 5.98 16.15 2.72
CA VAL A 117 6.86 16.05 1.54
C VAL A 117 6.67 17.32 0.71
N ALA A 118 7.76 18.06 0.50
CA ALA A 118 7.75 19.35 -0.18
C ALA A 118 6.64 20.27 0.36
N ASN A 119 5.59 20.55 -0.44
CA ASN A 119 4.49 21.44 -0.06
C ASN A 119 3.23 20.70 0.43
N SER A 120 3.24 19.37 0.41
CA SER A 120 2.10 18.52 0.75
C SER A 120 2.30 17.77 2.06
N ASN A 121 1.17 17.40 2.67
CA ASN A 121 1.13 16.43 3.74
C ASN A 121 0.31 15.22 3.30
N TYR A 122 0.77 14.04 3.68
CA TYR A 122 0.09 12.77 3.44
C TYR A 122 -0.33 12.15 4.76
N HIS A 123 -1.54 11.62 4.80
CA HIS A 123 -1.91 10.61 5.78
C HIS A 123 -1.43 9.27 5.22
N VAL A 124 -0.54 8.62 5.96
CA VAL A 124 0.10 7.37 5.55
C VAL A 124 -0.42 6.25 6.42
N LEU A 125 -1.23 5.37 5.83
CA LEU A 125 -1.61 4.10 6.41
C LEU A 125 -0.59 3.04 5.97
N ARG A 126 0.18 2.56 6.93
CA ARG A 126 1.31 1.64 6.74
C ARG A 126 1.03 0.31 7.42
N THR A 127 1.25 -0.78 6.70
CA THR A 127 1.16 -2.13 7.26
C THR A 127 2.34 -2.98 6.83
N GLY A 128 3.01 -3.57 7.80
CA GLY A 128 3.96 -4.65 7.52
C GLY A 128 3.20 -5.91 7.14
N CYS A 129 3.38 -6.39 5.91
CA CYS A 129 2.73 -7.58 5.38
C CYS A 129 3.79 -8.46 4.69
N PHE A 130 4.53 -9.24 5.49
CA PHE A 130 5.71 -9.97 5.01
C PHE A 130 5.39 -10.81 3.75
N PRO A 131 6.20 -10.72 2.66
CA PRO A 131 7.56 -10.14 2.59
C PRO A 131 7.64 -8.63 2.26
N TYR A 132 6.52 -7.90 2.33
CA TYR A 132 6.42 -6.50 1.97
C TYR A 132 6.06 -5.57 3.14
N ILE A 133 6.27 -4.28 2.93
CA ILE A 133 5.60 -3.19 3.64
C ILE A 133 4.64 -2.57 2.63
N LYS A 134 3.34 -2.50 2.97
CA LYS A 134 2.35 -1.75 2.21
C LYS A 134 2.26 -0.33 2.72
N TYR A 135 2.22 0.61 1.78
CA TYR A 135 1.91 2.01 1.97
C TYR A 135 0.61 2.31 1.25
N HIS A 136 -0.31 2.98 1.95
CA HIS A 136 -1.42 3.71 1.35
C HIS A 136 -1.26 5.16 1.80
N CYS A 137 -1.18 6.09 0.86
CA CYS A 137 -0.86 7.48 1.10
C CYS A 137 -1.93 8.34 0.45
N THR A 138 -2.55 9.22 1.24
CA THR A 138 -3.57 10.15 0.74
C THR A 138 -3.17 11.57 1.11
N ARG A 139 -3.12 12.47 0.13
CA ARG A 139 -2.75 13.86 0.35
C ARG A 139 -3.85 14.56 1.12
N ARG A 140 -3.55 15.03 2.34
CA ARG A 140 -4.50 15.66 3.26
C ARG A 140 -3.81 16.67 4.17
N PRO A 141 -4.54 17.70 4.66
CA PRO A 141 -4.04 18.58 5.71
C PRO A 141 -3.55 17.79 6.92
N ARG A 142 -2.57 18.34 7.62
CA ARG A 142 -2.03 17.71 8.83
C ARG A 142 -3.11 17.60 9.90
N GLN A 143 -3.26 16.42 10.49
CA GLN A 143 -4.25 16.14 11.55
C GLN A 143 -3.61 15.31 12.67
N ASP A 144 -4.21 15.27 13.85
CA ASP A 144 -3.79 14.31 14.88
C ASP A 144 -4.32 12.92 14.53
N LEU A 145 -3.40 11.99 14.25
CA LEU A 145 -3.68 10.60 13.87
C LEU A 145 -3.30 9.61 14.99
N SER A 146 -2.98 10.11 16.19
CA SER A 146 -2.44 9.30 17.28
C SER A 146 -3.42 8.23 17.79
N THR A 147 -4.73 8.55 17.81
CA THR A 147 -5.79 7.61 18.19
C THR A 147 -5.91 6.48 17.17
N ASP A 148 -5.95 6.82 15.88
CA ASP A 148 -6.05 5.84 14.80
C ASP A 148 -4.81 4.93 14.76
N ASP A 149 -3.62 5.51 14.91
CA ASP A 149 -2.37 4.74 14.96
C ASP A 149 -2.37 3.70 16.08
N LYS A 150 -2.83 4.08 17.29
CA LYS A 150 -3.00 3.17 18.42
C LYS A 150 -4.04 2.09 18.12
N PHE A 151 -5.17 2.45 17.53
CA PHE A 151 -6.22 1.52 17.15
C PHE A 151 -5.73 0.45 16.17
N PHE A 152 -5.08 0.85 15.08
CA PHE A 152 -4.53 -0.08 14.09
C PHE A 152 -3.41 -0.96 14.67
N LYS A 153 -2.58 -0.42 15.58
CA LYS A 153 -1.59 -1.22 16.32
C LYS A 153 -2.26 -2.27 17.20
N ALA A 154 -3.27 -1.88 17.97
CA ALA A 154 -3.98 -2.78 18.87
C ALA A 154 -4.63 -3.94 18.10
N ILE A 155 -5.29 -3.68 16.97
CA ILE A 155 -5.88 -4.72 16.13
C ILE A 155 -4.83 -5.69 15.59
N LYS A 156 -3.69 -5.19 15.12
CA LYS A 156 -2.59 -6.04 14.62
C LYS A 156 -2.06 -6.96 15.71
N ILE A 157 -1.93 -6.46 16.95
CA ILE A 157 -1.49 -7.24 18.12
C ILE A 157 -2.54 -8.28 18.51
N LEU A 158 -3.80 -7.88 18.61
CA LEU A 158 -4.91 -8.78 19.00
C LEU A 158 -5.07 -9.95 18.03
N ASN A 159 -4.83 -9.73 16.74
CA ASN A 159 -4.88 -10.76 15.70
C ASN A 159 -3.52 -11.44 15.43
N LEU A 160 -2.53 -11.24 16.30
CA LEU A 160 -1.17 -11.80 16.19
C LEU A 160 -0.49 -11.56 14.82
N GLY A 161 -0.89 -10.51 14.11
CA GLY A 161 -0.40 -10.21 12.77
C GLY A 161 -0.76 -11.22 11.67
N ILE A 162 -1.55 -12.27 11.97
CA ILE A 162 -1.94 -13.31 10.99
C ILE A 162 -2.60 -12.70 9.75
N PRO A 163 -3.58 -11.78 9.89
CA PRO A 163 -4.16 -11.08 8.74
C PRO A 163 -3.13 -10.40 7.84
N THR A 164 -2.16 -9.73 8.44
CA THR A 164 -1.14 -8.97 7.70
C THR A 164 -0.15 -9.89 6.98
N LEU A 165 0.17 -11.04 7.56
CA LEU A 165 1.00 -12.05 6.92
C LEU A 165 0.30 -12.67 5.72
N MET A 166 -0.96 -13.10 5.88
CA MET A 166 -1.76 -13.67 4.78
C MET A 166 -1.88 -12.69 3.61
N TYR A 167 -2.08 -11.41 3.91
CA TYR A 167 -2.14 -10.38 2.90
C TYR A 167 -0.81 -10.21 2.15
N GLY A 168 0.33 -10.26 2.84
CA GLY A 168 1.66 -10.20 2.22
C GLY A 168 1.94 -11.39 1.29
N LEU A 169 1.52 -12.59 1.70
CA LEU A 169 1.59 -13.79 0.86
C LEU A 169 0.68 -13.67 -0.37
N ALA A 170 -0.56 -13.25 -0.20
CA ALA A 170 -1.50 -13.03 -1.30
C ALA A 170 -0.96 -11.97 -2.29
N ALA A 171 -0.42 -10.85 -1.78
CA ALA A 171 0.18 -9.80 -2.60
C ALA A 171 1.32 -10.32 -3.48
N THR A 172 2.09 -11.31 -3.01
CA THR A 172 3.16 -11.95 -3.82
C THR A 172 2.62 -12.56 -5.11
N PHE A 173 1.38 -13.07 -5.11
CA PHE A 173 0.73 -13.63 -6.28
C PHE A 173 -0.02 -12.58 -7.13
N LEU A 174 -0.48 -11.50 -6.50
CA LEU A 174 -1.34 -10.50 -7.13
C LEU A 174 -0.59 -9.30 -7.70
N ILE A 175 0.65 -9.04 -7.30
CA ILE A 175 1.47 -7.94 -7.84
C ILE A 175 1.67 -8.11 -9.35
N ARG A 176 1.23 -7.11 -10.12
CA ARG A 176 1.33 -7.08 -11.58
C ARG A 176 2.24 -5.98 -12.10
N HIS A 177 2.29 -4.86 -11.39
CA HIS A 177 2.99 -3.67 -11.84
C HIS A 177 4.17 -3.33 -10.93
N ARG A 178 5.21 -2.73 -11.50
CA ARG A 178 6.46 -2.38 -10.82
C ARG A 178 6.95 -1.04 -11.29
N GLU A 179 7.42 -0.23 -10.35
CA GLU A 179 8.04 1.05 -10.66
C GLU A 179 9.38 1.19 -9.94
N ILE A 180 10.26 2.02 -10.51
CA ILE A 180 11.57 2.28 -9.95
C ILE A 180 11.55 3.63 -9.22
N VAL A 181 11.90 3.60 -7.94
CA VAL A 181 12.17 4.77 -7.12
C VAL A 181 13.66 4.99 -7.09
N LYS A 182 14.09 6.18 -7.50
CA LYS A 182 15.47 6.63 -7.46
C LYS A 182 15.77 7.11 -6.04
N THR A 183 16.74 6.50 -5.37
CA THR A 183 17.21 6.97 -4.06
C THR A 183 18.69 7.32 -4.12
N PRO A 184 19.19 8.23 -3.27
CA PRO A 184 20.63 8.49 -3.13
C PRO A 184 21.47 7.23 -2.92
N ARG A 185 20.87 6.18 -2.35
CA ARG A 185 21.54 4.90 -2.06
C ARG A 185 21.28 3.81 -3.09
N GLY A 186 20.62 4.15 -4.19
CA GLY A 186 20.36 3.25 -5.31
C GLY A 186 18.89 3.14 -5.69
N ASP A 187 18.66 2.49 -6.81
CA ASP A 187 17.31 2.31 -7.35
C ASP A 187 16.59 1.18 -6.64
N ILE A 188 15.38 1.44 -6.15
CA ILE A 188 14.52 0.46 -5.50
C ILE A 188 13.28 0.20 -6.34
N THR A 189 12.87 -1.06 -6.42
CA THR A 189 11.61 -1.42 -7.06
C THR A 189 10.49 -1.39 -6.03
N ILE A 190 9.45 -0.61 -6.32
CA ILE A 190 8.15 -0.69 -5.64
C ILE A 190 7.15 -1.45 -6.52
N TYR A 191 6.13 -2.00 -5.90
CA TYR A 191 5.21 -2.94 -6.52
C TYR A 191 3.77 -2.50 -6.30
N PHE A 192 2.92 -2.74 -7.30
CA PHE A 192 1.50 -2.44 -7.24
C PHE A 192 0.68 -3.68 -7.62
N LEU A 193 -0.47 -3.85 -6.97
CA LEU A 193 -1.44 -4.89 -7.35
C LEU A 193 -2.02 -4.61 -8.74
N LEU A 194 -2.39 -3.35 -8.97
CA LEU A 194 -2.91 -2.82 -10.21
C LEU A 194 -2.12 -1.57 -10.60
N PRO A 195 -1.97 -1.26 -11.90
CA PRO A 195 -1.37 -0.01 -12.32
C PRO A 195 -2.21 1.17 -11.83
N GLU A 196 -1.56 2.15 -11.22
CA GLU A 196 -2.24 3.38 -10.79
C GLU A 196 -2.55 4.27 -11.99
N ASP A 197 -3.75 4.85 -12.01
CA ASP A 197 -4.07 5.93 -12.93
C ASP A 197 -3.45 7.23 -12.42
N LYS A 198 -2.32 7.61 -13.03
CA LYS A 198 -1.57 8.84 -12.70
C LYS A 198 -2.32 10.12 -13.08
N GLY A 199 -3.45 10.01 -13.78
CA GLY A 199 -4.37 11.10 -14.10
C GLY A 199 -5.55 11.22 -13.14
N SER A 200 -5.65 10.36 -12.11
CA SER A 200 -6.73 10.47 -11.13
C SER A 200 -6.67 11.83 -10.44
N LEU A 201 -7.74 12.61 -10.58
CA LEU A 201 -7.89 13.91 -9.91
C LEU A 201 -8.10 13.77 -8.40
N TYR A 202 -8.34 12.53 -7.92
CA TYR A 202 -8.77 12.21 -6.56
C TYR A 202 -8.23 10.88 -6.07
#